data_AF-X1G2L1-F1
#
_entry.id   AF-X1G2L1-F1
#
_cell.length_a   1.000
_cell.length_b   1.000
_cell.length_c   1.000
_cell.angle_alpha   90.00
_cell.angle_beta   90.00
_cell.angle_gamma   90.00
#
_symmetry.space_group_name_H-M   'P 1'
#
loop_
_entity.id
_entity.type
_entity.pdbx_description
1 polymer ?
#
loop_
_entity_poly.entity_id
_entity_poly.type
_entity_poly.pdbx_seq_one_letter_code
_entity_poly.pdbx_strand_id
1 'polypeptide(L)'
;DFLGPNDENTLEIMLVSILIALVLLSSIFEVLTVKEYRGYFIRKPFIQKGKSYLTLKDIFENENRLNILKQILNNPGIYQNELMRNCNLQKGQLQWHLDVLLKHRIIKKEKYGQYTIYFPRR
;
A
#
# COMPACT_ATOMS: atom_id res chain seq x y z
N ASP A 1 15.13 42.82 -26.37
CA ASP A 1 13.72 43.04 -26.00
C ASP A 1 12.81 41.87 -26.41
N PHE A 2 13.06 40.64 -25.94
CA PHE A 2 12.24 39.48 -26.32
C PHE A 2 11.65 38.70 -25.12
N LEU A 3 11.83 39.20 -23.91
CA LEU A 3 11.17 38.65 -22.71
C LEU A 3 10.13 39.68 -22.26
N GLY A 4 8.96 39.63 -22.90
CA GLY A 4 7.81 40.46 -22.51
C GLY A 4 7.09 39.79 -21.35
N PRO A 5 6.48 40.54 -20.41
CA PRO A 5 5.98 40.09 -19.08
C PRO A 5 5.01 38.89 -19.05
N ASN A 6 4.65 38.36 -20.22
CA ASN A 6 3.84 37.17 -20.39
C ASN A 6 4.65 35.87 -20.33
N ASP A 7 5.97 35.90 -20.52
CA ASP A 7 6.82 34.71 -20.54
C ASP A 7 7.10 34.15 -19.14
N GLU A 8 7.36 35.00 -18.16
CA GLU A 8 7.55 34.61 -16.75
C GLU A 8 6.27 33.95 -16.20
N ASN A 9 5.11 34.56 -16.44
CA ASN A 9 3.79 33.97 -16.10
C ASN A 9 3.55 32.64 -16.82
N THR A 10 3.98 32.50 -18.09
CA THR A 10 3.85 31.24 -18.83
C THR A 10 4.73 30.15 -18.24
N LEU A 11 5.96 30.47 -17.84
CA LEU A 11 6.86 29.54 -17.16
C LEU A 11 6.31 29.11 -15.80
N GLU A 12 5.74 30.04 -15.02
CA GLU A 12 5.10 29.71 -13.74
C GLU A 12 3.91 28.76 -13.93
N ILE A 13 3.03 29.01 -14.90
CA ILE A 13 1.91 28.13 -15.22
C ILE A 13 2.40 26.75 -15.65
N MET A 14 3.44 26.69 -16.49
CA MET A 14 4.04 25.42 -16.92
C MET A 14 4.61 24.64 -15.73
N LEU A 15 5.35 25.29 -14.83
CA LEU A 15 5.89 24.66 -13.62
C LEU A 15 4.78 24.11 -12.72
N VAL A 16 3.73 24.90 -12.47
CA VAL A 16 2.57 24.47 -11.67
C VAL A 16 1.87 23.28 -12.34
N SER A 17 1.67 23.33 -13.66
CA SER A 17 1.03 22.23 -14.39
C SER A 17 1.85 20.92 -14.33
N ILE A 18 3.17 21.01 -14.39
CA ILE A 18 4.08 19.87 -14.24
C ILE A 18 3.99 19.30 -12.82
N LEU A 19 3.98 20.15 -11.79
CA LEU A 19 3.84 19.71 -10.39
C LEU A 19 2.51 18.98 -10.16
N ILE A 20 1.41 19.50 -10.70
CA ILE A 20 0.08 18.84 -10.63
C ILE A 20 0.13 17.48 -11.33
N ALA A 21 0.70 17.41 -12.54
CA ALA A 21 0.82 16.16 -13.26
C ALA A 21 1.63 15.09 -12.48
N LEU A 22 2.71 15.49 -11.80
CA LEU A 22 3.52 14.60 -10.97
C LEU A 22 2.74 14.02 -9.78
N VAL A 23 1.95 14.86 -9.09
CA VAL A 23 1.09 14.42 -7.97
C VAL A 23 0.01 13.44 -8.44
N LEU A 24 -0.56 13.68 -9.62
CA LEU A 24 -1.55 12.75 -10.20
C LEU A 24 -0.90 11.43 -10.62
N LEU A 25 0.29 11.49 -11.22
CA LEU A 25 1.05 10.30 -11.61
C LEU A 25 1.42 9.43 -10.40
N SER A 26 1.85 10.03 -9.29
CA SER A 26 2.16 9.26 -8.08
C SER A 26 0.93 8.54 -7.51
N SER A 27 -0.23 9.20 -7.49
CA SER A 27 -1.48 8.58 -7.01
C SER A 27 -1.91 7.38 -7.87
N ILE A 28 -1.78 7.49 -9.20
CA ILE A 28 -2.12 6.40 -10.12
C ILE A 28 -1.19 5.21 -9.91
N PHE A 29 0.10 5.45 -9.71
CA PHE A 29 1.11 4.42 -9.51
C PHE A 29 0.83 3.52 -8.29
N GLU A 30 0.35 4.10 -7.19
CA GLU A 30 -0.05 3.34 -5.99
C GLU A 30 -1.20 2.37 -6.29
N VAL A 31 -2.20 2.81 -7.05
CA VAL A 31 -3.37 1.98 -7.40
C VAL A 31 -2.97 0.82 -8.31
N LEU A 32 -2.06 1.05 -9.26
CA LEU A 32 -1.54 0.02 -10.15
C LEU A 32 -0.79 -1.07 -9.35
N THR A 33 0.10 -0.66 -8.44
CA THR A 33 0.89 -1.57 -7.61
C THR A 33 0.00 -2.52 -6.81
N VAL A 34 -1.06 -2.02 -6.17
CA VAL A 34 -1.98 -2.86 -5.38
C VAL A 34 -2.76 -3.84 -6.26
N LYS A 35 -3.20 -3.41 -7.45
CA LYS A 35 -3.93 -4.27 -8.40
C LYS A 35 -3.05 -5.41 -8.91
N GLU A 36 -1.82 -5.12 -9.29
CA GLU A 36 -0.85 -6.13 -9.72
C GLU A 36 -0.54 -7.11 -8.60
N TYR A 37 -0.32 -6.59 -7.39
CA TYR A 37 -0.04 -7.41 -6.22
C TYR A 37 -1.21 -8.35 -5.89
N ARG A 38 -2.46 -7.87 -5.94
CA ARG A 38 -3.67 -8.71 -5.82
C ARG A 38 -3.69 -9.81 -6.89
N GLY A 39 -3.36 -9.46 -8.14
CA GLY A 39 -3.33 -10.40 -9.26
C GLY A 39 -2.33 -11.55 -9.06
N TYR A 40 -1.17 -11.27 -8.46
CA TYR A 40 -0.17 -12.29 -8.16
C TYR A 40 -0.70 -13.39 -7.22
N PHE A 41 -1.38 -13.01 -6.12
CA PHE A 41 -1.90 -13.98 -5.14
C PHE A 41 -3.14 -14.73 -5.63
N ILE A 42 -4.01 -14.11 -6.44
CA ILE A 42 -5.16 -14.81 -7.04
C ILE A 42 -4.69 -15.92 -7.99
N ARG A 43 -3.60 -15.69 -8.74
CA ARG A 43 -3.06 -16.65 -9.71
C ARG A 43 -2.26 -17.79 -9.07
N LYS A 44 -1.68 -17.56 -7.89
CA LYS A 44 -0.93 -18.55 -7.10
C LYS A 44 -1.54 -18.70 -5.71
N PRO A 45 -2.76 -19.25 -5.60
CA PRO A 45 -3.38 -19.40 -4.30
C PRO A 45 -2.57 -20.38 -3.46
N PHE A 46 -2.03 -19.89 -2.33
CA PHE A 46 -1.44 -20.77 -1.34
C PHE A 46 -2.58 -21.53 -0.64
N ILE A 47 -2.78 -22.80 -1.00
CA ILE A 47 -3.79 -23.66 -0.38
C ILE A 47 -3.26 -24.13 0.97
N GLN A 48 -3.73 -23.50 2.04
CA GLN A 48 -3.53 -24.02 3.38
C GLN A 48 -4.63 -25.05 3.68
N LYS A 49 -4.23 -26.30 4.00
CA LYS A 49 -5.14 -27.35 4.48
C LYS A 49 -5.73 -26.92 5.83
N GLY A 50 -7.00 -26.51 5.85
CA GLY A 50 -7.77 -26.19 7.07
C GLY A 50 -9.02 -25.36 6.80
N LYS A 51 -9.94 -25.28 7.79
CA LYS A 51 -11.19 -24.49 7.75
C LYS A 51 -10.90 -22.98 7.83
N SER A 52 -10.33 -22.38 6.79
CA SER A 52 -10.33 -20.91 6.68
C SER A 52 -11.66 -20.47 6.08
N TYR A 53 -12.44 -19.68 6.82
CA TYR A 53 -13.72 -19.13 6.35
C TYR A 53 -13.53 -17.99 5.34
N LEU A 54 -12.31 -17.47 5.17
CA LEU A 54 -12.00 -16.40 4.23
C LEU A 54 -11.33 -16.96 2.97
N THR A 55 -11.92 -16.64 1.82
CA THR A 55 -11.32 -16.80 0.50
C THR A 55 -10.34 -15.66 0.23
N LEU A 56 -9.44 -15.83 -0.75
CA LEU A 56 -8.57 -14.73 -1.20
C LEU A 56 -9.37 -13.52 -1.67
N LYS A 57 -10.54 -13.74 -2.28
CA LYS A 57 -11.44 -12.66 -2.70
C LYS A 57 -11.87 -11.83 -1.49
N ASP A 58 -12.38 -12.48 -0.45
CA ASP A 58 -12.80 -11.81 0.79
C ASP A 58 -11.65 -11.02 1.42
N ILE A 59 -10.43 -11.59 1.37
CA ILE A 59 -9.24 -10.95 1.93
C ILE A 59 -8.96 -9.60 1.26
N PHE A 60 -8.99 -9.57 -0.08
CA PHE A 60 -8.74 -8.36 -0.87
C PHE A 60 -9.96 -7.44 -1.03
N GLU A 61 -11.15 -7.81 -0.55
CA GLU A 61 -12.35 -6.94 -0.57
C GLU A 61 -12.55 -6.15 0.71
N ASN A 62 -11.86 -6.51 1.81
CA ASN A 62 -11.95 -5.77 3.05
C ASN A 62 -11.09 -4.49 3.01
N GLU A 63 -11.74 -3.34 3.24
CA GLU A 63 -11.12 -2.01 3.15
C GLU A 63 -9.93 -1.83 4.11
N ASN A 64 -10.04 -2.29 5.35
CA ASN A 64 -8.95 -2.20 6.32
C ASN A 64 -7.75 -3.05 5.89
N ARG A 65 -7.96 -4.27 5.38
CA ARG A 65 -6.87 -5.10 4.83
C ARG A 65 -6.24 -4.47 3.61
N LEU A 66 -7.03 -3.88 2.73
CA LEU A 66 -6.52 -3.15 1.57
C LEU A 66 -5.70 -1.93 1.99
N ASN A 67 -6.14 -1.18 2.99
CA ASN A 67 -5.41 -0.03 3.52
C ASN A 67 -4.07 -0.48 4.15
N ILE A 68 -4.09 -1.51 5.00
CA ILE A 68 -2.88 -2.10 5.58
C ILE A 68 -1.92 -2.55 4.48
N LEU A 69 -2.43 -3.25 3.46
CA LEU A 69 -1.61 -3.74 2.36
C LEU A 69 -1.00 -2.60 1.55
N LYS A 70 -1.75 -1.53 1.26
CA LYS A 70 -1.24 -0.30 0.65
C LYS A 70 -0.07 0.27 1.45
N GLN A 71 -0.23 0.40 2.77
CA GLN A 71 0.83 0.91 3.64
C GLN A 71 2.09 0.04 3.59
N ILE A 72 1.95 -1.29 3.59
CA ILE A 72 3.09 -2.23 3.52
C ILE A 72 3.77 -2.22 2.14
N LEU A 73 2.99 -2.07 1.06
CA LEU A 73 3.54 -2.01 -0.31
C LEU A 73 4.28 -0.70 -0.55
N ASN A 74 3.73 0.42 -0.07
CA ASN A 74 4.34 1.74 -0.23
C ASN A 74 5.57 1.90 0.69
N ASN A 75 5.54 1.30 1.88
CA ASN A 75 6.62 1.37 2.86
C ASN A 75 7.06 -0.03 3.32
N PRO A 76 7.81 -0.80 2.50
CA PRO A 76 8.33 -2.10 2.91
C PRO A 76 9.24 -1.96 4.15
N GLY A 77 8.92 -2.70 5.22
CA GLY A 77 9.61 -2.59 6.50
C GLY A 77 8.91 -1.67 7.50
N ILE A 78 7.68 -1.25 7.20
CA ILE A 78 6.84 -0.43 8.10
C ILE A 78 6.65 -1.10 9.47
N TYR A 79 6.75 -0.29 10.52
CA TYR A 79 6.57 -0.74 11.89
C TYR A 79 5.10 -0.97 12.23
N GLN A 80 4.83 -1.92 13.14
CA GLN A 80 3.46 -2.17 13.61
C GLN A 80 2.75 -0.92 14.14
N ASN A 81 3.47 -0.08 14.88
CA ASN A 81 2.91 1.16 15.45
C ASN A 81 2.60 2.20 14.37
N GLU A 82 3.36 2.22 13.27
CA GLU A 82 3.07 3.08 12.13
C GLU A 82 1.81 2.59 11.40
N LEU A 83 1.66 1.28 11.21
CA LEU A 83 0.43 0.72 10.66
C LEU A 83 -0.80 1.06 11.51
N MET A 84 -0.68 1.02 12.85
CA MET A 84 -1.78 1.43 13.73
C MET A 84 -2.20 2.88 13.49
N ARG A 85 -1.22 3.79 13.40
CA ARG A 85 -1.47 5.22 13.18
C ARG A 85 -2.03 5.47 11.78
N ASN A 86 -1.38 4.96 10.75
CA ASN A 86 -1.71 5.24 9.35
C ASN A 86 -3.06 4.63 8.95
N CYS A 87 -3.42 3.47 9.52
CA CYS A 87 -4.70 2.84 9.24
C CYS A 87 -5.81 3.26 10.22
N ASN A 88 -5.50 4.05 11.26
CA ASN A 88 -6.43 4.43 12.32
C ASN A 88 -7.12 3.21 12.97
N LEU A 89 -6.35 2.17 13.32
CA LEU A 89 -6.87 0.91 13.87
C LEU A 89 -6.37 0.66 15.28
N GLN A 90 -7.24 0.09 16.11
CA GLN A 90 -6.84 -0.42 17.42
C GLN A 90 -5.94 -1.65 17.27
N LYS A 91 -5.09 -1.89 18.27
CA LYS A 91 -4.08 -2.97 18.25
C LYS A 91 -4.67 -4.34 17.91
N GLY A 92 -5.80 -4.71 18.54
CA GLY A 92 -6.45 -6.00 18.30
C GLY A 92 -7.00 -6.15 16.88
N GLN A 93 -7.61 -5.09 16.34
CA GLN A 93 -8.13 -5.07 14.97
C GLN A 93 -7.00 -5.20 13.95
N LEU A 94 -5.96 -4.38 14.09
CA LEU A 94 -4.79 -4.46 13.22
C LEU A 94 -4.15 -5.85 13.28
N GLN A 95 -4.00 -6.41 14.49
CA GLN A 95 -3.40 -7.73 14.67
C GLN A 95 -4.19 -8.81 13.92
N TRP A 96 -5.53 -8.81 14.03
CA TRP A 96 -6.37 -9.75 13.28
C TRP A 96 -6.16 -9.64 11.77
N HIS A 97 -6.16 -8.42 11.23
CA HIS A 97 -5.94 -8.20 9.80
C HIS A 97 -4.55 -8.68 9.36
N LEU A 98 -3.50 -8.37 10.14
CA LEU A 98 -2.14 -8.82 9.86
C LEU A 98 -2.01 -10.34 9.93
N ASP A 99 -2.64 -10.99 10.89
CA ASP A 99 -2.62 -12.44 11.03
C ASP A 99 -3.28 -13.13 9.83
N VAL A 100 -4.40 -12.58 9.33
CA VAL A 100 -5.02 -13.05 8.08
C VAL A 100 -4.04 -12.90 6.91
N LEU A 101 -3.43 -11.73 6.73
CA LEU A 101 -2.50 -11.49 5.61
C LEU A 101 -1.24 -12.38 5.69
N LEU A 102 -0.70 -12.60 6.90
CA LEU A 102 0.46 -13.48 7.14
C LEU A 102 0.11 -14.95 6.92
N LYS A 103 -1.05 -15.40 7.42
CA LYS A 103 -1.53 -16.79 7.26
C LYS A 103 -1.66 -17.17 5.79
N HIS A 104 -2.15 -16.24 4.98
CA HIS A 104 -2.28 -16.40 3.53
C HIS A 104 -0.99 -16.09 2.75
N ARG A 105 0.13 -15.84 3.45
CA ARG A 105 1.44 -15.50 2.88
C ARG A 105 1.40 -14.29 1.94
N ILE A 106 0.44 -13.39 2.12
CA ILE A 106 0.32 -12.16 1.33
C ILE A 106 1.38 -11.15 1.78
N ILE A 107 1.76 -11.19 3.04
CA ILE A 107 2.86 -10.38 3.61
C ILE A 107 3.79 -11.29 4.42
N LYS A 108 4.94 -10.75 4.81
CA LYS A 108 5.85 -11.35 5.78
C LYS A 108 6.16 -10.35 6.90
N LYS A 109 6.56 -10.86 8.05
CA LYS A 109 7.02 -10.05 9.19
C LYS A 109 8.43 -10.45 9.60
N GLU A 110 9.19 -9.48 10.08
CA GLU A 110 10.56 -9.66 10.59
C GLU A 110 10.71 -8.91 11.91
N LYS A 111 11.69 -9.32 12.72
CA LYS A 111 12.05 -8.62 13.97
C LYS A 111 13.17 -7.64 13.69
N TYR A 112 12.99 -6.41 14.15
CA TYR A 112 14.01 -5.36 14.11
C TYR A 112 14.22 -4.83 15.53
N GLY A 113 15.23 -5.38 16.21
CA GLY A 113 15.39 -5.24 17.65
C GLY A 113 14.16 -5.76 18.40
N GLN A 114 13.57 -4.92 19.24
CA GLN A 114 12.35 -5.22 19.99
C GLN A 114 11.06 -5.05 19.16
N TYR A 115 11.15 -4.45 17.97
CA TYR A 115 10.00 -4.12 17.14
C TYR A 115 9.69 -5.19 16.09
N THR A 116 8.46 -5.19 15.59
CA THR A 116 8.03 -6.02 14.45
C THR A 116 7.79 -5.12 13.25
N ILE A 117 8.39 -5.47 12.13
CA ILE A 117 8.26 -4.79 10.83
C ILE A 117 7.64 -5.72 9.79
N TYR A 118 6.96 -5.14 8.80
CA TYR A 118 6.18 -5.87 7.81
C TYR A 118 6.60 -5.54 6.39
N PHE A 119 6.64 -6.57 5.54
CA PHE A 119 7.05 -6.45 4.14
C PHE A 119 6.08 -7.19 3.21
N PRO A 120 6.00 -6.77 1.94
CA PRO A 120 5.36 -7.59 0.93
C PRO A 120 6.09 -8.93 0.77
N ARG A 121 5.33 -9.98 0.50
CA ARG A 121 5.85 -11.27 0.08
C ARG A 121 6.19 -11.20 -1.41
N ARG A 122 7.47 -11.35 -1.73
CA ARG A 122 7.96 -11.64 -3.09
C ARG A 122 7.61 -13.08 -3.47
#